data_AF-A0A8S8Z1W2-F1
#
_entry.id   AF-A0A8S8Z1W2-F1
#
_cell.length_a   1.000
_cell.length_b   1.000
_cell.length_c   1.000
_cell.angle_alpha   90.00
_cell.angle_beta   90.00
_cell.angle_gamma   90.00
#
_symmetry.space_group_name_H-M   'P 1'
#
loop_
_entity.id
_entity.type
_entity.pdbx_description
1 polymer ?
#
loop_
_entity_poly.entity_id
_entity_poly.type
_entity_poly.pdbx_seq_one_letter_code
_entity_poly.pdbx_strand_id
1 'polypeptide(L)'
;MAAEWREFLEPSGPGRMRITRHGRMLADAILVADEQHMEEHSDDRSPSQLVNTACLPGIVGDAWAMADWHFGYGFPIGGVVATDVDAGEQGGAISPGGVGFDINCGVRLCATELTLDDIDSKALATSLSRSVPAGVSRKGGVGLSASEIDPCPLRRGRGCGRPRTRRIPRPSCHRVQREAG
;
A
#
# COMPACT_ATOMS: atom_id res chain seq x y z
N MET A 1 16.34 28.26 -2.82
CA MET A 1 15.84 28.71 -1.51
C MET A 1 15.66 27.45 -0.69
N ALA A 2 16.34 27.34 0.46
CA ALA A 2 16.14 26.18 1.33
C ALA A 2 14.66 26.12 1.72
N ALA A 3 14.06 24.94 1.72
CA ALA A 3 12.66 24.82 2.07
C ALA A 3 12.45 25.15 3.57
N GLU A 4 11.49 26.04 3.84
CA GLU A 4 11.19 26.63 5.16
C GLU A 4 11.02 25.57 6.26
N TRP A 5 10.47 24.41 5.93
CA TRP A 5 10.26 23.31 6.87
C TRP A 5 11.55 22.78 7.53
N ARG A 6 12.72 22.96 6.89
CA ARG A 6 14.02 22.52 7.43
C ARG A 6 14.40 23.26 8.71
N GLU A 7 13.92 24.50 8.88
CA GLU A 7 14.14 25.30 10.09
C GLU A 7 13.38 24.73 11.31
N PHE A 8 12.35 23.93 11.05
CA PHE A 8 11.50 23.31 12.07
C PHE A 8 11.76 21.81 12.23
N LEU A 9 12.81 21.29 11.60
CA LEU A 9 13.17 19.87 11.65
C LEU A 9 14.02 19.56 12.89
N GLU A 10 13.55 18.59 13.69
CA GLU A 10 14.25 18.09 14.87
C GLU A 10 14.21 16.55 14.96
N PRO A 11 15.23 15.89 15.52
CA PRO A 11 15.15 14.47 15.84
C PRO A 11 14.04 14.18 16.87
N SER A 12 13.21 13.16 16.63
CA SER A 12 12.09 12.78 17.51
C SER A 12 12.23 11.37 18.10
N GLY A 13 13.37 10.71 17.84
CA GLY A 13 13.76 9.41 18.35
C GLY A 13 14.43 8.54 17.29
N PRO A 14 14.73 7.27 17.60
CA PRO A 14 15.38 6.38 16.64
C PRO A 14 14.57 6.26 15.34
N GLY A 15 15.22 6.55 14.21
CA GLY A 15 14.62 6.49 12.87
C GLY A 15 13.46 7.46 12.65
N ARG A 16 13.38 8.56 13.40
CA ARG A 16 12.28 9.53 13.30
C ARG A 16 12.78 10.96 13.38
N MET A 17 12.37 11.76 12.40
CA MET A 17 12.53 13.20 12.37
C MET A 17 11.15 13.85 12.47
N ARG A 18 11.02 14.91 13.25
CA ARG A 18 9.80 15.70 13.38
C ARG A 18 10.00 17.05 12.71
N ILE A 19 9.02 17.47 11.93
CA ILE A 19 8.84 18.86 11.54
C ILE A 19 7.80 19.43 12.49
N THR A 20 8.24 20.30 13.38
CA THR A 20 7.36 20.97 14.35
C THR A 20 6.36 21.84 13.60
N ARG A 21 5.10 21.82 14.04
CA ARG A 21 4.03 22.59 13.41
C ARG A 21 4.42 24.06 13.27
N HIS A 22 4.21 24.59 12.08
CA HIS A 22 4.47 25.98 11.75
C HIS A 22 3.52 26.46 10.66
N GLY A 23 3.40 27.77 10.51
CA GLY A 23 2.54 28.38 9.49
C GLY A 23 1.08 27.94 9.61
N ARG A 24 0.58 27.24 8.57
CA ARG A 24 -0.81 26.76 8.49
C ARG A 24 -1.01 25.32 8.97
N MET A 25 0.05 24.66 9.42
CA MET A 25 -0.05 23.29 9.93
C MET A 25 -0.96 23.25 11.15
N LEU A 26 -1.86 22.28 11.17
CA LEU A 26 -2.77 22.01 12.29
C LEU A 26 -2.21 20.94 13.25
N ALA A 27 -1.19 20.19 12.80
CA ALA A 27 -0.48 19.19 13.56
C ALA A 27 1.03 19.19 13.22
N ASP A 28 1.85 18.48 14.01
CA ASP A 28 3.24 18.22 13.63
C ASP A 28 3.29 17.21 12.46
N ALA A 29 4.46 17.08 11.84
CA ALA A 29 4.72 16.08 10.83
C ALA A 29 5.91 15.19 11.20
N ILE A 30 5.77 13.87 11.03
CA ILE A 30 6.79 12.88 11.36
C ILE A 30 7.29 12.20 10.08
N LEU A 31 8.59 12.28 9.85
CA LEU A 31 9.30 11.53 8.83
C LEU A 31 9.95 10.32 9.50
N VAL A 32 9.66 9.12 9.00
CA VAL A 32 10.45 7.93 9.36
C VAL A 32 11.74 7.99 8.54
N ALA A 33 12.79 8.52 9.15
CA ALA A 33 14.10 8.73 8.54
C ALA A 33 15.15 8.87 9.65
N ASP A 34 16.40 8.50 9.36
CA ASP A 34 17.57 8.84 10.18
C ASP A 34 18.37 9.98 9.52
N GLU A 35 19.43 10.42 10.19
CA GLU A 35 20.29 11.51 9.69
C GLU A 35 20.89 11.20 8.33
N GLN A 36 21.34 9.95 8.11
CA GLN A 36 21.90 9.52 6.83
C GLN A 36 20.87 9.61 5.70
N HIS A 37 19.64 9.11 5.94
CA HIS A 37 18.54 9.21 4.98
C HIS A 37 18.22 10.67 4.66
N MET A 38 18.26 11.56 5.65
CA MET A 38 18.03 12.99 5.45
C MET A 38 19.16 13.70 4.68
N GLU A 39 20.39 13.21 4.76
CA GLU A 39 21.55 13.72 4.00
C GLU A 39 21.52 13.27 2.53
N GLU A 40 21.14 12.01 2.29
CA GLU A 40 21.04 11.44 0.94
C GLU A 40 19.86 12.01 0.14
N HIS A 41 18.76 12.36 0.83
CA HIS A 41 17.57 12.93 0.20
C HIS A 41 17.70 14.44 -0.03
N SER A 42 18.06 14.80 -1.27
CA SER A 42 18.21 16.20 -1.71
C SER A 42 16.92 16.88 -2.19
N ASP A 43 15.77 16.20 -2.16
CA ASP A 43 14.51 16.70 -2.71
C ASP A 43 13.53 17.15 -1.62
N ASP A 44 13.41 18.47 -1.47
CA ASP A 44 12.54 19.11 -0.48
C ASP A 44 11.03 19.00 -0.81
N ARG A 45 10.65 18.46 -1.97
CA ARG A 45 9.24 18.40 -2.40
C ARG A 45 8.39 17.47 -1.53
N SER A 46 8.88 16.27 -1.20
CA SER A 46 8.10 15.29 -0.42
C SER A 46 7.84 15.75 1.02
N PRO A 47 8.83 16.28 1.77
CA PRO A 47 8.57 16.87 3.08
C PRO A 47 7.65 18.09 3.01
N SER A 48 7.75 18.90 1.94
CA SER A 48 6.81 20.01 1.72
C SER A 48 5.37 19.52 1.49
N GLN A 49 5.18 18.40 0.80
CA GLN A 49 3.86 17.76 0.67
C GLN A 49 3.34 17.26 2.02
N LEU A 50 4.21 16.76 2.89
CA LEU A 50 3.83 16.36 4.24
C LEU A 50 3.40 17.55 5.10
N VAL A 51 4.10 18.70 5.00
CA VAL A 51 3.69 19.96 5.63
C VAL A 51 2.30 20.40 5.15
N ASN A 52 2.03 20.33 3.85
CA ASN A 52 0.70 20.59 3.31
C ASN A 52 -0.34 19.60 3.83
N THR A 53 0.03 18.33 3.99
CA THR A 53 -0.84 17.27 4.54
C THR A 53 -1.21 17.56 6.00
N ALA A 54 -0.28 18.08 6.79
CA ALA A 54 -0.50 18.49 8.17
C ALA A 54 -1.44 19.72 8.31
N CYS A 55 -1.81 20.37 7.21
CA CYS A 55 -2.77 21.48 7.20
C CYS A 55 -4.24 21.01 7.01
N LEU A 56 -4.49 19.71 6.89
CA LEU A 56 -5.83 19.19 6.58
C LEU A 56 -6.82 19.39 7.73
N PRO A 57 -8.02 19.95 7.47
CA PRO A 57 -9.06 20.06 8.46
C PRO A 57 -9.42 18.70 9.09
N GLY A 58 -9.55 18.69 10.42
CA GLY A 58 -9.89 17.50 11.18
C GLY A 58 -8.76 16.49 11.34
N ILE A 59 -7.50 16.83 11.01
CA ILE A 59 -6.36 15.94 11.25
C ILE A 59 -6.28 15.47 12.72
N VAL A 60 -5.99 14.19 12.91
CA VAL A 60 -5.85 13.54 14.22
C VAL A 60 -4.42 13.06 14.39
N GLY A 61 -3.79 13.46 15.51
CA GLY A 61 -2.38 13.19 15.74
C GLY A 61 -1.49 13.98 14.79
N ASP A 62 -0.38 13.38 14.36
CA ASP A 62 0.60 13.98 13.45
C ASP A 62 0.39 13.47 12.01
N ALA A 63 0.86 14.23 11.02
CA ALA A 63 0.98 13.71 9.65
C ALA A 63 2.25 12.85 9.55
N TRP A 64 2.17 11.67 8.93
CA TRP A 64 3.31 10.75 8.83
C TRP A 64 3.77 10.54 7.40
N ALA A 65 5.07 10.35 7.23
CA ALA A 65 5.68 9.83 6.01
C ALA A 65 6.58 8.63 6.37
N MET A 66 6.26 7.47 5.80
CA MET A 66 6.97 6.20 6.01
C MET A 66 8.33 6.19 5.32
N ALA A 67 9.22 5.28 5.69
CA ALA A 67 10.64 5.29 5.28
C ALA A 67 10.92 5.24 3.77
N ASP A 68 9.91 4.97 2.95
CA ASP A 68 9.96 4.97 1.48
C ASP A 68 9.34 6.25 0.86
N TRP A 69 9.21 7.31 1.65
CA TRP A 69 8.52 8.52 1.23
C TRP A 69 9.18 9.17 0.02
N HIS A 70 8.36 9.60 -0.94
CA HIS A 70 8.82 10.33 -2.12
C HIS A 70 7.71 11.16 -2.75
N PHE A 71 8.09 11.98 -3.74
CA PHE A 71 7.18 12.95 -4.35
C PHE A 71 5.97 12.28 -4.99
N GLY A 72 4.78 12.68 -4.53
CA GLY A 72 3.51 12.18 -5.02
C GLY A 72 2.61 13.27 -5.59
N TYR A 73 1.30 13.03 -5.62
CA TYR A 73 0.31 13.98 -6.12
C TYR A 73 -0.46 14.62 -4.96
N GLY A 74 -0.02 15.81 -4.53
CA GLY A 74 -0.56 16.53 -3.37
C GLY A 74 -0.01 16.01 -2.04
N PHE A 75 -0.02 14.68 -1.86
CA PHE A 75 0.54 13.96 -0.71
C PHE A 75 1.84 13.28 -1.14
N PRO A 76 2.80 13.06 -0.22
CA PRO A 76 3.91 12.17 -0.51
C PRO A 76 3.40 10.73 -0.64
N ILE A 77 3.98 9.96 -1.56
CA ILE A 77 3.82 8.49 -1.50
C ILE A 77 4.49 8.03 -0.21
N GLY A 78 3.89 7.03 0.46
CA GLY A 78 4.28 6.65 1.83
C GLY A 78 3.71 7.59 2.91
N GLY A 79 2.88 8.59 2.53
CA GLY A 79 2.17 9.46 3.46
C GLY A 79 1.02 8.77 4.18
N VAL A 80 0.82 9.08 5.46
CA VAL A 80 -0.31 8.62 6.28
C VAL A 80 -0.87 9.82 7.03
N VAL A 81 -2.18 10.02 6.93
CA VAL A 81 -2.93 11.00 7.72
C VAL A 81 -4.24 10.38 8.17
N ALA A 82 -4.65 10.68 9.40
CA ALA A 82 -5.98 10.37 9.89
C ALA A 82 -6.76 11.68 10.02
N THR A 83 -8.02 11.69 9.60
CA THR A 83 -8.95 12.80 9.80
C THR A 83 -10.19 12.32 10.55
N ASP A 84 -10.68 13.13 11.49
CA ASP A 84 -11.87 12.84 12.29
C ASP A 84 -13.12 13.19 11.51
N VAL A 85 -14.01 12.22 11.34
CA VAL A 85 -15.27 12.37 10.59
C VAL A 85 -16.24 13.34 11.26
N ASP A 86 -16.14 13.52 12.58
CA ASP A 86 -17.00 14.42 13.37
C ASP A 86 -16.35 15.78 13.63
N ALA A 87 -15.23 16.09 12.93
CA ALA A 87 -14.51 17.35 13.11
C ALA A 87 -15.32 18.57 12.61
N GLY A 88 -15.70 19.45 13.53
CA GLY A 88 -16.43 20.68 13.22
C GLY A 88 -17.80 20.42 12.59
N GLU A 89 -18.32 21.37 11.82
CA GLU A 89 -19.64 21.23 11.17
C GLU A 89 -19.58 20.42 9.86
N GLN A 90 -18.41 20.35 9.22
CA GLN A 90 -18.24 19.77 7.88
C GLN A 90 -17.56 18.39 7.89
N GLY A 91 -17.07 17.94 9.04
CA GLY A 91 -16.24 16.74 9.17
C GLY A 91 -14.80 16.94 8.68
N GLY A 92 -13.96 15.94 8.94
CA GLY A 92 -12.57 15.90 8.51
C GLY A 92 -12.42 15.72 7.01
N ALA A 93 -11.33 16.25 6.46
CA ALA A 93 -11.12 16.26 5.01
C ALA A 93 -10.85 14.85 4.45
N ILE A 94 -11.37 14.59 3.25
CA ILE A 94 -11.02 13.45 2.40
C ILE A 94 -10.39 14.00 1.12
N SER A 95 -9.20 13.51 0.75
CA SER A 95 -8.51 13.90 -0.48
C SER A 95 -8.17 12.67 -1.33
N PRO A 96 -8.64 12.60 -2.59
CA PRO A 96 -8.24 11.52 -3.51
C PRO A 96 -6.72 11.43 -3.71
N GLY A 97 -6.01 12.56 -3.63
CA GLY A 97 -4.55 12.60 -3.70
C GLY A 97 -3.85 11.88 -2.54
N GLY A 98 -4.51 11.78 -1.38
CA GLY A 98 -4.01 11.02 -0.23
C GLY A 98 -4.26 9.51 -0.33
N VAL A 99 -5.08 9.06 -1.28
CA VAL A 99 -5.32 7.64 -1.58
C VAL A 99 -4.44 7.17 -2.74
N GLY A 100 -4.32 7.99 -3.78
CA GLY A 100 -3.59 7.67 -5.01
C GLY A 100 -4.50 7.23 -6.16
N PHE A 101 -3.94 7.24 -7.38
CA PHE A 101 -4.68 6.94 -8.61
C PHE A 101 -5.11 5.46 -8.71
N ASP A 102 -4.22 4.54 -8.32
CA ASP A 102 -4.49 3.10 -8.31
C ASP A 102 -5.07 2.68 -6.95
N ILE A 103 -6.39 2.90 -6.81
CA ILE A 103 -7.11 2.67 -5.55
C ILE A 103 -7.01 1.18 -5.19
N ASN A 104 -6.55 0.91 -3.96
CA ASN A 104 -6.35 -0.44 -3.44
C ASN A 104 -5.29 -1.24 -4.23
N CYS A 105 -4.30 -0.54 -4.82
CA CYS A 105 -3.00 -1.15 -5.10
C CYS A 105 -2.46 -1.78 -3.82
N GLY A 106 -1.95 -3.01 -3.92
CA GLY A 106 -1.52 -3.75 -2.74
C GLY A 106 -1.01 -5.13 -3.08
N VAL A 107 -0.56 -5.84 -2.04
CA VAL A 107 0.11 -7.12 -2.15
C VAL A 107 -0.77 -8.23 -1.57
N ARG A 108 -0.75 -9.41 -2.20
CA ARG A 108 -1.29 -10.65 -1.64
C ARG A 108 -0.17 -11.68 -1.55
N LEU A 109 0.02 -12.23 -0.36
CA LEU A 109 0.93 -13.35 -0.12
C LEU A 109 0.14 -14.66 -0.05
N CYS A 110 0.61 -15.68 -0.75
CA CYS A 110 0.09 -17.05 -0.68
C CYS A 110 1.21 -17.96 -0.16
N ALA A 111 0.96 -18.60 0.99
CA ALA A 111 1.90 -19.56 1.57
C ALA A 111 1.57 -20.99 1.12
N THR A 112 2.60 -21.83 1.00
CA THR A 112 2.51 -23.25 0.63
C THR A 112 3.43 -24.06 1.52
N GLU A 113 3.21 -25.37 1.61
CA GLU A 113 4.09 -26.29 2.33
C GLU A 113 5.34 -26.72 1.53
N LEU A 114 5.53 -26.18 0.32
CA LEU A 114 6.70 -26.46 -0.53
C LEU A 114 7.96 -25.79 0.02
N THR A 115 9.08 -26.49 -0.14
CA THR A 115 10.42 -25.97 0.15
C THR A 115 11.08 -25.47 -1.14
N LEU A 116 12.26 -24.86 -1.02
CA LEU A 116 13.02 -24.41 -2.19
C LEU A 116 13.43 -25.56 -3.10
N ASP A 117 13.70 -26.74 -2.53
CA ASP A 117 14.11 -27.93 -3.30
C ASP A 117 12.95 -28.51 -4.14
N ASP A 118 11.70 -28.22 -3.77
CA ASP A 118 10.52 -28.63 -4.53
C ASP A 118 10.24 -27.73 -5.74
N ILE A 119 10.98 -26.63 -5.90
CA ILE A 119 10.66 -25.56 -6.85
C ILE A 119 11.72 -25.46 -7.96
N ASP A 120 11.34 -25.83 -9.18
CA ASP A 120 12.02 -25.34 -10.38
C ASP A 120 11.52 -23.92 -10.69
N SER A 121 12.34 -22.93 -10.36
CA SER A 121 12.03 -21.51 -10.52
C SER A 121 11.73 -21.12 -11.97
N LYS A 122 12.41 -21.73 -12.95
CA LYS A 122 12.24 -21.40 -14.37
C LYS A 122 10.95 -21.99 -14.91
N ALA A 123 10.64 -23.24 -14.56
CA ALA A 123 9.39 -23.87 -14.93
C ALA A 123 8.18 -23.14 -14.31
N LEU A 124 8.28 -22.78 -13.03
CA LEU A 124 7.24 -22.04 -12.32
C LEU A 124 7.00 -20.64 -12.92
N ALA A 125 8.05 -19.86 -13.13
CA ALA A 125 7.94 -18.52 -13.72
C ALA A 125 7.31 -18.57 -15.12
N THR A 126 7.68 -19.56 -15.94
CA THR A 126 7.10 -19.77 -17.27
C THR A 126 5.62 -20.11 -17.19
N SER A 127 5.22 -20.97 -16.26
CA SER A 127 3.82 -21.34 -16.03
C SER A 127 2.98 -20.14 -15.56
N LEU A 128 3.50 -19.33 -14.63
CA LEU A 128 2.84 -18.14 -14.12
C LEU A 128 2.66 -17.09 -15.22
N SER A 129 3.69 -16.80 -16.00
CA SER A 129 3.62 -15.82 -17.11
C SER A 129 2.58 -16.19 -18.19
N ARG A 130 2.38 -17.49 -18.41
CA ARG A 130 1.33 -18.01 -19.31
C ARG A 130 -0.07 -17.90 -18.69
N SER A 131 -0.18 -18.15 -17.38
CA SER A 131 -1.48 -18.29 -16.69
C SER A 131 -2.02 -16.99 -16.12
N VAL A 132 -1.15 -16.03 -15.80
CA VAL A 132 -1.50 -14.72 -15.23
C VAL A 132 -1.33 -13.65 -16.31
N PRO A 133 -2.44 -13.11 -16.86
CA PRO A 133 -2.37 -12.04 -17.84
C PRO A 133 -1.70 -10.80 -17.24
N ALA A 134 -0.66 -10.30 -17.90
CA ALA A 134 0.04 -9.08 -17.53
C ALA A 134 0.24 -8.18 -18.76
N GLY A 135 0.23 -6.86 -18.52
CA GLY A 135 0.37 -5.81 -19.54
C GLY A 135 -0.95 -5.08 -19.85
N VAL A 136 -0.82 -3.83 -20.30
CA VAL A 136 -1.92 -2.85 -20.48
C VAL A 136 -3.02 -3.33 -21.43
N SER A 137 -2.68 -4.18 -22.39
CA SER A 137 -3.58 -4.63 -23.47
C SER A 137 -4.09 -6.06 -23.33
N ARG A 138 -3.65 -6.82 -22.30
CA ARG A 138 -4.01 -8.23 -22.16
C ARG A 138 -5.29 -8.37 -21.34
N LYS A 139 -6.38 -8.80 -21.99
CA LYS A 139 -7.65 -9.10 -21.32
C LYS A 139 -7.50 -10.36 -20.44
N GLY A 140 -8.15 -10.36 -19.28
CA GLY A 140 -8.18 -11.50 -18.36
C GLY A 140 -8.84 -12.75 -18.99
N GLY A 141 -8.52 -13.94 -18.47
CA GLY A 141 -9.05 -15.22 -18.97
C GLY A 141 -10.52 -15.50 -18.64
N VAL A 142 -11.23 -14.56 -18.01
CA VAL A 142 -12.65 -14.70 -17.65
C VAL A 142 -13.44 -13.60 -18.37
N GLY A 143 -14.35 -14.00 -19.24
CA GLY A 143 -15.29 -13.08 -19.88
C GLY A 143 -16.40 -12.70 -18.90
N LEU A 144 -16.35 -11.48 -18.39
CA LEU A 144 -17.41 -10.92 -17.55
C LEU A 144 -18.22 -9.92 -18.37
N SER A 145 -19.54 -10.06 -18.35
CA SER A 145 -20.46 -9.06 -18.88
C SER A 145 -20.52 -7.83 -17.95
N ALA A 146 -20.93 -6.68 -18.48
CA ALA A 146 -21.12 -5.47 -17.68
C ALA A 146 -22.08 -5.69 -16.49
N SER A 147 -23.12 -6.51 -16.69
CA SER A 147 -24.08 -6.91 -15.66
C SER A 147 -23.49 -7.82 -14.55
N GLU A 148 -22.36 -8.49 -14.80
CA GLU A 148 -21.67 -9.33 -13.81
C GLU A 148 -20.61 -8.53 -13.03
N ILE A 149 -20.10 -7.44 -13.59
CA ILE A 149 -19.13 -6.55 -12.94
C ILE A 149 -19.79 -5.72 -11.83
N ASP A 150 -21.01 -5.23 -12.06
CA ASP A 150 -21.71 -4.33 -11.14
C ASP A 150 -22.07 -4.98 -9.77
N PRO A 151 -22.58 -6.22 -9.70
CA PRO A 151 -22.87 -6.86 -8.40
C PRO A 151 -21.64 -7.46 -7.70
N CYS A 152 -20.52 -7.67 -8.39
CA CYS A 152 -19.56 -8.70 -7.97
C CYS A 152 -18.21 -8.10 -7.47
N PRO A 153 -17.28 -7.56 -8.28
CA PRO A 153 -16.10 -6.86 -7.76
C PRO A 153 -16.42 -5.55 -7.02
N LEU A 154 -17.36 -4.73 -7.54
CA LEU A 154 -17.59 -3.37 -7.01
C LEU A 154 -18.37 -3.34 -5.69
N ARG A 155 -19.34 -4.23 -5.50
CA ARG A 155 -20.20 -4.26 -4.29
C ARG A 155 -19.83 -5.34 -3.27
N ARG A 156 -19.24 -6.46 -3.71
CA ARG A 156 -19.00 -7.65 -2.86
C ARG A 156 -17.51 -7.99 -2.66
N GLY A 157 -16.60 -7.29 -3.36
CA GLY A 157 -15.16 -7.51 -3.25
C GLY A 157 -14.75 -8.98 -3.42
N ARG A 158 -13.92 -9.49 -2.49
CA ARG A 158 -13.36 -10.87 -2.53
C ARG A 158 -14.40 -12.01 -2.49
N GLY A 159 -15.67 -11.73 -2.15
CA GLY A 159 -16.75 -12.74 -2.10
C GLY A 159 -17.37 -13.07 -3.46
N CYS A 160 -17.00 -12.34 -4.50
CA CYS A 160 -17.47 -12.50 -5.86
C CYS A 160 -16.99 -13.84 -6.49
N GLY A 161 -17.92 -14.65 -7.01
CA GLY A 161 -17.59 -15.79 -7.88
C GLY A 161 -17.04 -17.06 -7.20
N ARG A 162 -17.08 -17.18 -5.86
CA ARG A 162 -16.84 -18.48 -5.22
C ARG A 162 -18.02 -19.41 -5.55
N PRO A 163 -17.86 -20.51 -6.32
CA PRO A 163 -18.85 -21.57 -6.30
C PRO A 163 -19.01 -22.01 -4.84
N ARG A 164 -20.25 -22.19 -4.37
CA ARG A 164 -20.52 -22.90 -3.11
C ARG A 164 -19.68 -24.16 -3.16
N THR A 165 -18.68 -24.25 -2.29
CA THR A 165 -17.56 -25.19 -2.37
C THR A 165 -18.00 -26.58 -2.80
N ARG A 166 -17.74 -26.97 -4.06
CA ARG A 166 -17.40 -28.36 -4.32
C ARG A 166 -16.05 -28.53 -3.64
N ARG A 167 -16.03 -29.30 -2.55
CA ARG A 167 -14.80 -29.77 -1.90
C ARG A 167 -13.87 -30.22 -3.02
N ILE A 168 -12.69 -29.59 -3.14
CA ILE A 168 -11.60 -30.14 -3.94
C ILE A 168 -11.33 -31.51 -3.32
N PRO A 169 -11.53 -32.63 -4.05
CA PRO A 169 -11.18 -33.92 -3.51
C PRO A 169 -9.69 -33.87 -3.20
N ARG A 170 -9.32 -34.16 -1.94
CA ARG A 170 -7.93 -34.37 -1.58
C ARG A 170 -7.38 -35.42 -2.56
N PRO A 171 -6.29 -35.17 -3.29
CA PRO A 171 -5.65 -36.24 -4.02
C PRO A 171 -5.32 -37.31 -2.98
N SER A 172 -5.77 -38.53 -3.23
CA SER A 172 -5.40 -39.69 -2.43
C SER A 172 -3.88 -39.76 -2.43
N CYS A 173 -3.28 -39.39 -1.30
CA CYS A 173 -1.87 -39.59 -1.05
C CYS A 173 -1.66 -41.12 -1.11
N HIS A 174 -1.27 -41.61 -2.28
CA HIS A 174 -0.78 -42.97 -2.41
C HIS A 174 0.51 -43.03 -1.60
N ARG A 175 0.34 -43.59 -0.40
CA ARG A 175 1.37 -44.04 0.52
C ARG A 175 2.40 -44.83 -0.29
N VAL A 176 3.52 -44.20 -0.64
CA VAL A 176 4.73 -44.92 -1.03
C VAL A 176 5.18 -45.64 0.24
N GLN A 177 4.68 -46.87 0.41
CA GLN A 177 5.20 -47.76 1.44
C GLN A 177 6.64 -48.06 1.08
N ARG A 178 7.54 -47.65 1.98
CA ARG A 178 8.91 -48.12 2.05
C ARG A 178 8.85 -49.64 2.19
N GLU A 179 9.32 -50.37 1.18
CA GLU A 179 9.74 -51.75 1.36
C GLU A 179 11.06 -51.73 2.13
N ALA A 180 10.99 -52.08 3.41
CA ALA A 180 12.11 -52.57 4.17
C ALA A 180 11.83 -54.06 4.40
N GLY A 181 12.60 -54.90 3.73
CA GLY A 181 12.68 -56.35 3.85
C GLY A 181 14.05 -56.77 3.38
#